data_AF-A0A7V6NEM5-F1
#
_entry.id   AF-A0A7V6NEM5-F1
#
_cell.length_a   1.000
_cell.length_b   1.000
_cell.length_c   1.000
_cell.angle_alpha   90.00
_cell.angle_beta   90.00
_cell.angle_gamma   90.00
#
_symmetry.space_group_name_H-M   'P 1'
#
loop_
_entity.id
_entity.type
_entity.pdbx_description
1 polymer ?
#
loop_
_entity_poly.entity_id
_entity_poly.type
_entity_poly.pdbx_seq_one_letter_code
_entity_poly.pdbx_strand_id
1 'polypeptide(L)'
;MDSSKHTDSALIVNEGIPQPPAINPKAARILKKRPGRDLSVSALLQGIRAGNIPILAQAITLVESTLEKDREKARELVSACLPYAGNSIRIGITGVPGVGKSTFIETFGKHLTAAGHKLAVLAIDPSSGKSKGSILGDKTRMETLANDPRAFIRPSPSGGSLGGVARKTRESVILCEAAGFDTLFIETVGVGQSETVVHSMTDFFLLLMLTGAGDGLQGIKRGIMEMSDLLVIHKADGNNVAKALQAQSLYQGALQLFPPSPSGWKPLALTASSLEKTGMDNIYQTIQEYMELTKDNGFFNNQRAEQSVHWMRESIDDHLLSCFYNNPLVKNTLPQVEKKVQEGTLDSFRAASELLDLL
;
A
#
# COMPACT_ATOMS: atom_id res chain seq x y z
N MET A 1 -35.16 -6.79 69.56
CA MET A 1 -34.34 -7.71 68.76
C MET A 1 -34.41 -7.17 67.33
N ASP A 2 -33.66 -6.10 67.06
CA ASP A 2 -32.33 -6.17 66.40
C ASP A 2 -32.44 -6.82 65.00
N SER A 3 -32.09 -6.16 63.90
CA SER A 3 -30.87 -5.37 63.71
C SER A 3 -30.96 -4.51 62.45
N SER A 4 -30.54 -3.25 62.59
CA SER A 4 -30.10 -2.38 61.49
C SER A 4 -28.86 -2.97 60.81
N LYS A 5 -28.83 -3.01 59.48
CA LYS A 5 -27.56 -3.02 58.73
C LYS A 5 -27.45 -1.74 57.93
N HIS A 6 -26.90 -0.72 58.58
CA HIS A 6 -26.24 0.40 57.91
C HIS A 6 -25.02 -0.16 57.16
N THR A 7 -24.99 0.04 55.84
CA THR A 7 -23.75 0.01 55.08
C THR A 7 -23.32 1.46 54.88
N ASP A 8 -22.42 1.93 55.75
CA ASP A 8 -21.66 3.17 55.54
C ASP A 8 -20.63 2.94 54.43
N SER A 9 -20.98 3.28 53.19
CA SER A 9 -20.00 3.50 52.14
C SER A 9 -19.71 5.00 52.03
N ALA A 10 -18.53 5.43 52.49
CA ALA A 10 -18.05 6.82 52.47
C ALA A 10 -17.67 7.34 51.07
N LEU A 11 -18.28 6.82 50.00
CA LEU A 11 -18.03 7.22 48.61
C LEU A 11 -19.33 7.62 47.93
N ILE A 12 -19.51 8.93 47.77
CA ILE A 12 -20.55 9.51 46.92
C ILE A 12 -20.05 9.37 45.48
N VAL A 13 -20.66 8.48 44.70
CA VAL A 13 -20.42 8.36 43.26
C VAL A 13 -21.17 9.50 42.58
N ASN A 14 -20.44 10.54 42.17
CA ASN A 14 -21.01 11.62 41.35
C ASN A 14 -21.33 11.06 39.95
N GLU A 15 -22.50 11.42 39.40
CA GLU A 15 -22.83 11.09 38.01
C GLU A 15 -21.73 11.59 37.07
N GLY A 16 -21.25 10.69 36.22
CA GLY A 16 -20.20 10.99 35.25
C GLY A 16 -20.65 12.10 34.29
N ILE A 17 -19.75 13.03 34.02
CA ILE A 17 -19.96 14.12 33.05
C ILE A 17 -20.28 13.48 31.69
N PRO A 18 -21.33 13.90 30.97
CA PRO A 18 -21.63 13.38 29.64
C PRO A 18 -20.41 13.53 28.74
N GLN A 19 -20.02 12.43 28.11
CA GLN A 19 -18.89 12.38 27.19
C GLN A 19 -19.04 13.50 26.14
N PRO A 20 -18.07 14.41 26.02
CA PRO A 20 -18.13 15.42 24.98
C PRO A 20 -18.20 14.73 23.61
N PRO A 21 -18.90 15.31 22.64
CA PRO A 21 -19.01 14.74 21.31
C PRO A 21 -17.61 14.54 20.72
N ALA A 22 -17.38 13.37 20.10
CA ALA A 22 -16.10 13.00 19.50
C ALA A 22 -15.59 14.00 18.43
N ILE A 23 -16.47 14.88 17.94
CA ILE A 23 -16.17 15.91 16.95
C ILE A 23 -16.74 17.23 17.44
N ASN A 24 -15.93 18.30 17.36
CA ASN A 24 -16.37 19.64 17.70
C ASN A 24 -17.56 20.07 16.80
N PRO A 25 -18.75 20.37 17.35
CA PRO A 25 -19.93 20.73 16.56
C PRO A 25 -19.74 22.03 15.75
N LYS A 26 -18.80 22.91 16.16
CA LYS A 26 -18.40 24.08 15.37
C LYS A 26 -17.58 23.68 14.13
N ALA A 27 -16.76 22.63 14.22
CA ALA A 27 -15.99 22.11 13.07
C ALA A 27 -16.92 21.52 11.99
N ALA A 28 -17.99 20.83 12.39
CA ALA A 28 -19.01 20.33 11.47
C ALA A 28 -19.71 21.46 10.67
N ARG A 29 -19.95 22.62 11.30
CA ARG A 29 -20.50 23.81 10.62
C ARG A 29 -19.51 24.47 9.66
N ILE A 30 -18.22 24.48 9.99
CA ILE A 30 -17.15 25.00 9.13
C ILE A 30 -16.97 24.12 7.89
N LEU A 31 -17.04 22.79 8.05
CA LEU A 31 -16.99 21.83 6.95
C LEU A 31 -18.17 21.98 5.99
N LYS A 32 -19.38 22.27 6.50
CA LYS A 32 -20.58 22.53 5.68
C LYS A 32 -20.58 23.86 4.92
N LYS A 33 -19.78 24.85 5.34
CA LYS A 33 -19.75 26.20 4.75
C LYS A 33 -18.73 26.38 3.63
N ARG A 34 -17.90 25.38 3.33
CA ARG A 34 -17.00 25.47 2.18
C ARG A 34 -17.85 25.42 0.90
N PRO A 35 -17.73 26.41 -0.02
CA PRO A 35 -18.37 26.30 -1.32
C PRO A 35 -17.95 24.96 -1.91
N GLY A 36 -18.92 24.15 -2.34
CA GLY A 36 -18.65 22.86 -2.96
C GLY A 36 -17.72 23.12 -4.13
N ARG A 37 -16.46 22.70 -4.03
CA ARG A 37 -15.57 22.68 -5.20
C ARG A 37 -16.28 21.86 -6.26
N ASP A 38 -16.27 22.31 -7.50
CA ASP A 38 -16.76 21.49 -8.59
C ASP A 38 -15.93 20.20 -8.60
N LEU A 39 -16.58 19.10 -8.22
CA LEU A 39 -15.98 17.78 -8.19
C LEU A 39 -16.22 17.07 -9.52
N SER A 40 -16.67 17.74 -10.58
CA SER A 40 -16.81 17.12 -11.91
C SER A 40 -15.52 16.41 -12.34
N VAL A 41 -15.66 15.34 -13.14
CA VAL A 41 -14.49 14.57 -13.62
C VAL A 41 -13.53 15.48 -14.38
N SER A 42 -14.06 16.40 -15.19
CA SER A 42 -13.25 17.41 -15.91
C SER A 42 -12.46 18.32 -14.96
N ALA A 43 -13.09 18.84 -13.91
CA ALA A 43 -12.41 19.71 -12.94
C ALA A 43 -11.33 18.96 -12.16
N LEU A 44 -11.61 17.71 -11.76
CA LEU A 44 -10.63 16.84 -11.11
C LEU A 44 -9.45 16.55 -12.03
N LEU A 45 -9.70 16.15 -13.28
CA LEU A 45 -8.65 15.89 -14.27
C LEU A 45 -7.77 17.12 -14.51
N GLN A 46 -8.37 18.29 -14.69
CA GLN A 46 -7.63 19.54 -14.89
C GLN A 46 -6.73 19.86 -13.68
N GLY A 47 -7.27 19.71 -12.47
CA GLY A 47 -6.50 19.93 -11.24
C GLY A 47 -5.36 18.93 -11.05
N ILE A 48 -5.60 17.66 -11.35
CA ILE A 48 -4.57 16.60 -11.34
C ILE A 48 -3.45 16.97 -12.30
N ARG A 49 -3.77 17.26 -13.56
CA ARG A 49 -2.78 17.63 -14.60
C ARG A 49 -2.02 18.91 -14.29
N ALA A 50 -2.62 19.83 -13.53
CA ALA A 50 -1.96 21.03 -13.05
C ALA A 50 -1.05 20.79 -11.81
N GLY A 51 -0.94 19.54 -11.33
CA GLY A 51 -0.14 19.20 -10.14
C GLY A 51 -0.77 19.68 -8.83
N ASN A 52 -2.08 19.91 -8.79
CA ASN A 52 -2.75 20.40 -7.58
C ASN A 52 -2.91 19.28 -6.54
N ILE A 53 -2.00 19.24 -5.57
CA ILE A 53 -1.94 18.19 -4.53
C ILE A 53 -3.26 18.02 -3.76
N PRO A 54 -3.96 19.09 -3.29
CA PRO A 54 -5.29 18.95 -2.71
C PRO A 54 -6.31 18.25 -3.61
N ILE A 55 -6.31 18.53 -4.93
CA ILE A 55 -7.22 17.88 -5.88
C ILE A 55 -6.82 16.42 -6.08
N LEU A 56 -5.53 16.11 -6.21
CA LEU A 56 -5.04 14.74 -6.29
C LEU A 56 -5.47 13.91 -5.07
N ALA A 57 -5.31 14.45 -3.85
CA ALA A 57 -5.75 13.77 -2.63
C ALA A 57 -7.26 13.52 -2.60
N GLN A 58 -8.07 14.45 -3.13
CA GLN A 58 -9.52 14.28 -3.26
C GLN A 58 -9.89 13.21 -4.29
N ALA A 59 -9.21 13.20 -5.44
CA ALA A 59 -9.39 12.20 -6.48
C ALA A 59 -9.04 10.79 -6.00
N ILE A 60 -7.94 10.64 -5.26
CA ILE A 60 -7.58 9.37 -4.62
C ILE A 60 -8.64 8.98 -3.59
N THR A 61 -9.15 9.92 -2.79
CA THR A 61 -10.24 9.63 -1.84
C THR A 61 -11.52 9.17 -2.56
N LEU A 62 -11.82 9.70 -3.75
CA LEU A 62 -12.93 9.24 -4.59
C LEU A 62 -12.71 7.80 -5.06
N VAL A 63 -11.50 7.46 -5.52
CA VAL A 63 -11.09 6.10 -5.92
C VAL A 63 -11.21 5.11 -4.75
N GLU A 64 -10.84 5.54 -3.55
CA GLU A 64 -10.88 4.69 -2.36
C GLU A 64 -12.28 4.49 -1.78
N SER A 65 -13.26 5.30 -2.21
CA SER A 65 -14.63 5.28 -1.71
C SER A 65 -15.32 3.93 -1.99
N THR A 66 -16.07 3.45 -1.01
CA THR A 66 -16.87 2.23 -1.14
C THR A 66 -18.29 2.49 -1.63
N LEU A 67 -18.70 3.77 -1.70
CA LEU A 67 -20.05 4.20 -2.10
C LEU A 67 -20.28 3.95 -3.60
N GLU A 68 -21.40 3.32 -3.95
CA GLU A 68 -21.70 2.96 -5.35
C GLU A 68 -21.72 4.17 -6.28
N LYS A 69 -22.31 5.29 -5.84
CA LYS A 69 -22.35 6.55 -6.60
C LYS A 69 -20.97 7.13 -6.93
N ASP A 70 -19.96 6.81 -6.14
CA ASP A 70 -18.60 7.32 -6.32
C ASP A 70 -17.80 6.44 -7.29
N ARG A 71 -18.15 5.14 -7.38
CA ARG A 71 -17.42 4.15 -8.20
C ARG A 71 -17.43 4.50 -9.68
N GLU A 72 -18.58 4.88 -10.22
CA GLU A 72 -18.70 5.18 -11.65
C GLU A 72 -17.87 6.41 -12.01
N LYS A 73 -17.96 7.45 -11.18
CA LYS A 73 -17.18 8.67 -11.31
C LYS A 73 -15.68 8.42 -11.16
N ALA A 74 -15.27 7.53 -10.26
CA ALA A 74 -13.87 7.13 -10.09
C ALA A 74 -13.35 6.42 -11.35
N ARG A 75 -14.13 5.51 -11.95
CA ARG A 75 -13.76 4.83 -13.20
C ARG A 75 -13.61 5.81 -14.35
N GLU A 76 -14.56 6.72 -14.51
CA GLU A 76 -14.51 7.77 -15.54
C GLU A 76 -13.24 8.64 -15.37
N LEU A 77 -12.93 9.05 -14.14
CA LEU A 77 -11.73 9.83 -13.84
C LEU A 77 -10.44 9.07 -14.13
N VAL A 78 -10.33 7.81 -13.69
CA VAL A 78 -9.15 6.96 -13.95
C VAL A 78 -8.95 6.78 -15.46
N SER A 79 -10.02 6.52 -16.21
CA SER A 79 -9.98 6.42 -17.67
C SER A 79 -9.50 7.71 -18.32
N ALA A 80 -9.99 8.87 -17.86
CA ALA A 80 -9.58 10.17 -18.35
C ALA A 80 -8.11 10.54 -18.01
N CYS A 81 -7.56 9.99 -16.93
CA CYS A 81 -6.16 10.14 -16.55
C CYS A 81 -5.21 9.21 -17.32
N LEU A 82 -5.69 8.08 -17.85
CA LEU A 82 -4.87 7.05 -18.49
C LEU A 82 -3.95 7.57 -19.62
N PRO A 83 -4.37 8.50 -20.51
CA PRO A 83 -3.49 9.04 -21.55
C PRO A 83 -2.29 9.85 -21.03
N TYR A 84 -2.33 10.26 -19.76
CA TYR A 84 -1.28 11.05 -19.11
C TYR A 84 -0.46 10.22 -18.11
N ALA A 85 -0.71 8.92 -18.02
CA ALA A 85 -0.06 8.00 -17.11
C ALA A 85 1.04 7.17 -17.83
N GLY A 86 1.83 6.43 -17.06
CA GLY A 86 2.86 5.51 -17.56
C GLY A 86 4.26 6.11 -17.73
N ASN A 87 4.46 7.43 -17.64
CA ASN A 87 5.79 8.03 -17.71
C ASN A 87 6.43 8.19 -16.31
N SER A 88 6.67 7.06 -15.64
CA SER A 88 7.25 7.02 -14.29
C SER A 88 8.08 5.77 -14.06
N ILE A 89 8.82 5.73 -12.96
CA ILE A 89 9.44 4.53 -12.39
C ILE A 89 8.66 4.12 -11.13
N ARG A 90 8.19 2.88 -11.07
CA ARG A 90 7.42 2.32 -9.95
C ARG A 90 8.32 1.36 -9.16
N ILE A 91 8.64 1.71 -7.92
CA ILE A 91 9.55 0.95 -7.06
C ILE A 91 8.76 0.35 -5.91
N GLY A 92 8.69 -0.97 -5.86
CA GLY A 92 8.17 -1.71 -4.72
C GLY A 92 9.20 -1.75 -3.60
N ILE A 93 8.81 -1.40 -2.38
CA ILE A 93 9.71 -1.42 -1.22
C ILE A 93 9.10 -2.31 -0.15
N THR A 94 9.80 -3.38 0.19
CA THR A 94 9.40 -4.30 1.25
C THR A 94 10.57 -4.56 2.21
N GLY A 95 10.28 -5.21 3.33
CA GLY A 95 11.30 -5.62 4.29
C GLY A 95 10.68 -6.02 5.62
N VAL A 96 11.46 -6.76 6.41
CA VAL A 96 10.99 -7.26 7.71
C VAL A 96 10.63 -6.13 8.68
N PRO A 97 9.66 -6.31 9.59
CA PRO A 97 9.37 -5.32 10.62
C PRO A 97 10.63 -4.88 11.37
N GLY A 98 10.79 -3.58 11.59
CA GLY A 98 11.95 -3.02 12.28
C GLY A 98 13.22 -2.83 11.43
N VAL A 99 13.20 -3.22 10.14
CA VAL A 99 14.33 -3.01 9.23
C VAL A 99 14.68 -1.53 9.01
N GLY A 100 13.74 -0.62 9.31
CA GLY A 100 13.89 0.82 9.11
C GLY A 100 13.36 1.32 7.77
N LYS A 101 12.35 0.62 7.20
CA LYS A 101 11.74 0.93 5.90
C LYS A 101 11.21 2.36 5.77
N SER A 102 10.46 2.87 6.75
CA SER A 102 9.95 4.26 6.70
C SER A 102 11.08 5.28 6.76
N THR A 103 12.12 5.04 7.57
CA THR A 103 13.33 5.89 7.62
C THR A 103 14.11 5.84 6.30
N PHE A 104 14.17 4.66 5.67
CA PHE A 104 14.77 4.49 4.35
C PHE A 104 14.00 5.26 3.27
N ILE A 105 12.68 5.12 3.23
CA ILE A 105 11.83 5.85 2.29
C ILE A 105 11.96 7.37 2.48
N GLU A 106 12.03 7.84 3.73
CA GLU A 106 12.25 9.25 4.01
C GLU A 106 13.61 9.75 3.49
N THR A 107 14.70 9.07 3.86
CA THR A 107 16.06 9.48 3.46
C THR A 107 16.28 9.33 1.96
N PHE A 108 15.90 8.20 1.37
CA PHE A 108 16.04 7.95 -0.07
C PHE A 108 15.09 8.83 -0.88
N GLY A 109 13.86 9.04 -0.40
CA GLY A 109 12.92 9.95 -1.04
C GLY A 109 13.43 11.39 -1.07
N LYS A 110 14.05 11.87 0.03
CA LYS A 110 14.72 13.17 0.07
C LYS A 110 15.90 13.27 -0.89
N HIS A 111 16.67 12.19 -1.02
CA HIS A 111 17.75 12.11 -2.00
C HIS A 111 17.22 12.31 -3.43
N LEU A 112 16.12 11.63 -3.78
CA LEU A 112 15.48 11.78 -5.09
C LEU A 112 14.86 13.18 -5.31
N THR A 113 14.17 13.74 -4.32
CA THR A 113 13.58 15.08 -4.47
C THR A 113 14.66 16.17 -4.59
N ALA A 114 15.79 16.00 -3.89
CA ALA A 114 16.97 16.87 -4.03
C ALA A 114 17.60 16.77 -5.43
N ALA A 115 17.58 15.57 -6.05
CA ALA A 115 18.00 15.36 -7.44
C ALA A 115 16.99 15.88 -8.48
N GLY A 116 15.85 16.43 -8.05
CA GLY A 116 14.87 17.04 -8.94
C GLY A 116 13.79 16.09 -9.45
N HIS A 117 13.54 14.96 -8.78
CA HIS A 117 12.39 14.09 -9.04
C HIS A 117 11.12 14.52 -8.31
N LYS A 118 9.95 14.10 -8.80
CA LYS A 118 8.67 14.24 -8.10
C LYS A 118 8.22 12.87 -7.61
N LEU A 119 8.22 12.69 -6.29
CA LEU A 119 8.01 11.40 -5.66
C LEU A 119 6.60 11.25 -5.09
N ALA A 120 5.89 10.18 -5.46
CA ALA A 120 4.70 9.73 -4.73
C ALA A 120 5.04 8.48 -3.90
N VAL A 121 4.59 8.43 -2.65
CA VAL A 121 4.71 7.26 -1.77
C VAL A 121 3.31 6.74 -1.46
N LEU A 122 3.02 5.50 -1.86
CA LEU A 122 1.74 4.82 -1.68
C LEU A 122 1.94 3.59 -0.80
N ALA A 123 1.24 3.51 0.33
CA ALA A 123 1.32 2.36 1.22
C ALA A 123 0.23 1.31 0.92
N ILE A 124 0.54 0.02 1.12
CA ILE A 124 -0.40 -1.10 1.05
C ILE A 124 -0.39 -1.85 2.39
N ASP A 125 -1.48 -1.75 3.15
CA ASP A 125 -1.72 -2.46 4.40
C ASP A 125 -2.97 -3.36 4.30
N PRO A 126 -2.82 -4.69 4.18
CA PRO A 126 -3.94 -5.62 4.16
C PRO A 126 -4.73 -5.63 5.48
N SER A 127 -4.10 -5.27 6.60
CA SER A 127 -4.72 -5.25 7.93
C SER A 127 -5.64 -4.05 8.15
N SER A 128 -5.61 -3.07 7.24
CA SER A 128 -6.49 -1.89 7.20
C SER A 128 -7.98 -2.23 7.19
N GLY A 129 -8.36 -3.45 6.79
CA GLY A 129 -9.73 -3.96 6.89
C GLY A 129 -10.26 -4.00 8.33
N LYS A 130 -9.40 -4.22 9.33
CA LYS A 130 -9.77 -4.20 10.76
C LYS A 130 -9.73 -2.80 11.36
N SER A 131 -8.77 -1.97 10.96
CA SER A 131 -8.58 -0.61 11.52
C SER A 131 -9.41 0.47 10.82
N LYS A 132 -10.15 0.14 9.74
CA LYS A 132 -10.83 1.08 8.85
C LYS A 132 -9.87 2.12 8.23
N GLY A 133 -8.63 1.68 8.00
CA GLY A 133 -7.50 2.43 7.46
C GLY A 133 -7.00 3.59 8.32
N SER A 134 -5.95 4.24 7.84
CA SER A 134 -5.16 5.19 8.63
C SER A 134 -5.29 6.60 8.06
N ILE A 135 -5.93 7.50 8.81
CA ILE A 135 -6.07 8.92 8.39
C ILE A 135 -4.72 9.66 8.48
N LEU A 136 -3.85 9.28 9.43
CA LEU A 136 -2.61 10.00 9.77
C LEU A 136 -1.36 9.12 9.96
N GLY A 137 -1.52 7.81 10.19
CA GLY A 137 -0.55 6.98 10.92
C GLY A 137 0.78 6.70 10.23
N ASP A 138 0.85 6.76 8.89
CA ASP A 138 2.13 6.65 8.17
C ASP A 138 2.76 8.00 7.86
N LYS A 139 1.96 9.07 7.76
CA LYS A 139 2.47 10.42 7.46
C LYS A 139 3.30 10.99 8.62
N THR A 140 3.05 10.56 9.86
CA THR A 140 3.83 10.94 11.04
C THR A 140 5.18 10.23 11.14
N ARG A 141 5.45 9.20 10.32
CA ARG A 141 6.73 8.46 10.32
C ARG A 141 7.77 9.01 9.36
N MET A 142 7.36 9.93 8.47
CA MET A 142 8.17 10.53 7.42
C MET A 142 8.02 12.05 7.45
N GLU A 143 8.37 12.68 8.58
CA GLU A 143 8.07 14.09 8.87
C GLU A 143 8.70 15.07 7.86
N THR A 144 9.94 14.83 7.46
CA THR A 144 10.68 15.73 6.58
C THR A 144 10.24 15.58 5.13
N LEU A 145 9.97 14.35 4.68
CA LEU A 145 9.48 14.07 3.33
C LEU A 145 8.02 14.53 3.16
N ALA A 146 7.20 14.40 4.21
CA ALA A 146 5.81 14.87 4.19
C ALA A 146 5.66 16.39 3.99
N ASN A 147 6.71 17.16 4.28
CA ASN A 147 6.77 18.61 4.10
C ASN A 147 7.49 19.02 2.80
N ASP A 148 7.97 18.05 2.01
CA ASP A 148 8.63 18.34 0.73
C ASP A 148 7.60 18.68 -0.35
N PRO A 149 7.68 19.85 -1.01
CA PRO A 149 6.73 20.22 -2.07
C PRO A 149 6.81 19.32 -3.30
N ARG A 150 7.89 18.54 -3.45
CA ARG A 150 8.07 17.57 -4.54
C ARG A 150 7.64 16.16 -4.16
N ALA A 151 7.20 15.94 -2.92
CA ALA A 151 6.74 14.65 -2.45
C ALA A 151 5.24 14.64 -2.15
N PHE A 152 4.60 13.50 -2.38
CA PHE A 152 3.23 13.24 -1.99
C PHE A 152 3.16 11.87 -1.30
N ILE A 153 2.60 11.83 -0.09
CA ILE A 153 2.50 10.59 0.69
C ILE A 153 1.02 10.26 0.91
N ARG A 154 0.60 9.07 0.48
CA ARG A 154 -0.74 8.52 0.71
C ARG A 154 -0.65 7.25 1.57
N PRO A 155 -1.20 7.27 2.80
CA PRO A 155 -1.34 6.07 3.62
C PRO A 155 -2.19 5.00 2.93
N SER A 156 -2.12 3.76 3.41
CA SER A 156 -2.91 2.67 2.85
C SER A 156 -4.41 2.96 2.87
N PRO A 157 -5.14 2.65 1.77
CA PRO A 157 -6.57 2.83 1.73
C PRO A 157 -7.26 1.94 2.76
N SER A 158 -8.41 2.40 3.25
CA SER A 158 -9.26 1.66 4.18
C SER A 158 -10.10 0.59 3.49
N GLY A 159 -10.25 -0.56 4.15
CA GLY A 159 -11.35 -1.51 3.96
C GLY A 159 -11.27 -2.36 2.69
N GLY A 160 -11.49 -3.67 2.87
CA GLY A 160 -11.63 -4.65 1.79
C GLY A 160 -10.74 -5.87 1.97
N SER A 161 -10.83 -6.80 1.01
CA SER A 161 -9.84 -7.84 0.78
C SER A 161 -8.51 -7.20 0.32
N LEU A 162 -7.43 -7.99 0.33
CA LEU A 162 -6.15 -7.60 -0.26
C LEU A 162 -6.31 -7.11 -1.71
N GLY A 163 -7.15 -7.78 -2.50
CA GLY A 163 -7.46 -7.39 -3.89
C GLY A 163 -8.06 -5.98 -4.00
N GLY A 164 -9.02 -5.64 -3.13
CA GLY A 164 -9.63 -4.31 -3.11
C GLY A 164 -8.64 -3.18 -2.78
N VAL A 165 -7.73 -3.41 -1.83
CA VAL A 165 -6.65 -2.46 -1.48
C VAL A 165 -5.69 -2.29 -2.67
N ALA A 166 -5.34 -3.40 -3.31
CA ALA A 166 -4.42 -3.39 -4.45
C ALA A 166 -4.99 -2.64 -5.65
N ARG A 167 -6.27 -2.89 -6.00
CA ARG A 167 -6.99 -2.18 -7.07
C ARG A 167 -6.97 -0.67 -6.85
N LYS A 168 -7.35 -0.21 -5.65
CA LYS A 168 -7.34 1.22 -5.29
C LYS A 168 -5.94 1.83 -5.39
N THR A 169 -4.91 1.08 -5.00
CA THR A 169 -3.52 1.54 -5.09
C THR A 169 -3.08 1.69 -6.55
N ARG A 170 -3.40 0.72 -7.43
CA ARG A 170 -3.13 0.81 -8.86
C ARG A 170 -3.86 1.98 -9.53
N GLU A 171 -5.12 2.21 -9.17
CA GLU A 171 -5.87 3.38 -9.66
C GLU A 171 -5.21 4.69 -9.18
N SER A 172 -4.70 4.71 -7.94
CA SER A 172 -3.95 5.86 -7.38
C SER A 172 -2.61 6.09 -8.09
N VAL A 173 -1.91 5.02 -8.51
CA VAL A 173 -0.69 5.12 -9.35
C VAL A 173 -1.00 5.92 -10.62
N ILE A 174 -2.09 5.60 -11.33
CA ILE A 174 -2.50 6.30 -12.55
C ILE A 174 -2.75 7.79 -12.28
N LEU A 175 -3.43 8.13 -11.18
CA LEU A 175 -3.68 9.52 -10.81
C LEU A 175 -2.39 10.28 -10.47
N CYS A 176 -1.46 9.65 -9.76
CA CYS A 176 -0.15 10.24 -9.45
C CYS A 176 0.68 10.47 -10.71
N GLU A 177 0.76 9.49 -11.62
CA GLU A 177 1.46 9.65 -12.89
C GLU A 177 0.85 10.79 -13.73
N ALA A 178 -0.47 10.86 -13.81
CA ALA A 178 -1.17 11.95 -14.50
C ALA A 178 -0.97 13.33 -13.85
N ALA A 179 -0.61 13.38 -12.56
CA ALA A 179 -0.21 14.60 -11.86
C ALA A 179 1.27 14.99 -12.09
N GLY A 180 2.01 14.20 -12.86
CA GLY A 180 3.41 14.43 -13.20
C GLY A 180 4.40 13.95 -12.14
N PHE A 181 4.02 13.00 -11.29
CA PHE A 181 4.98 12.26 -10.46
C PHE A 181 5.75 11.28 -11.35
N ASP A 182 7.08 11.41 -11.37
CA ASP A 182 7.98 10.62 -12.21
C ASP A 182 8.54 9.39 -11.48
N THR A 183 8.41 9.36 -10.14
CA THR A 183 8.82 8.24 -9.30
C THR A 183 7.72 7.90 -8.32
N LEU A 184 7.41 6.61 -8.20
CA LEU A 184 6.44 6.11 -7.24
C LEU A 184 7.08 5.04 -6.37
N PHE A 185 7.03 5.22 -5.05
CA PHE A 185 7.31 4.16 -4.09
C PHE A 185 6.00 3.50 -3.68
N ILE A 186 5.95 2.17 -3.77
CA ILE A 186 4.83 1.36 -3.32
C ILE A 186 5.32 0.48 -2.18
N GLU A 187 4.90 0.82 -0.96
CA GLU A 187 5.41 0.23 0.27
C GLU A 187 4.45 -0.84 0.82
N THR A 188 4.96 -2.00 1.21
CA THR A 188 4.19 -2.93 2.05
C THR A 188 4.15 -2.46 3.50
N VAL A 189 2.99 -2.46 4.14
CA VAL A 189 2.85 -2.18 5.58
C VAL A 189 2.41 -3.47 6.29
N GLY A 190 3.12 -3.82 7.36
CA GLY A 190 2.78 -4.94 8.23
C GLY A 190 3.38 -6.29 7.83
N VAL A 191 2.82 -7.36 8.41
CA VAL A 191 3.19 -8.77 8.16
C VAL A 191 2.10 -9.41 7.29
N GLY A 192 2.43 -9.94 6.11
CA GLY A 192 1.42 -10.40 5.15
C GLY A 192 1.94 -11.14 3.92
N GLN A 193 1.07 -11.22 2.91
CA GLN A 193 1.36 -11.66 1.53
C GLN A 193 1.18 -10.47 0.56
N SER A 194 1.43 -9.24 1.03
CA SER A 194 1.30 -8.03 0.21
C SER A 194 2.50 -7.84 -0.73
N GLU A 195 3.58 -8.59 -0.54
CA GLU A 195 4.81 -8.50 -1.33
C GLU A 195 4.57 -8.87 -2.80
N THR A 196 3.87 -9.98 -3.05
CA THR A 196 3.53 -10.40 -4.43
C THR A 196 2.62 -9.39 -5.12
N VAL A 197 1.71 -8.77 -4.37
CA VAL A 197 0.80 -7.74 -4.87
C VAL A 197 1.55 -6.46 -5.22
N VAL A 198 2.48 -6.01 -4.36
CA VAL A 198 3.32 -4.85 -4.66
C VAL A 198 4.19 -5.15 -5.88
N HIS A 199 4.83 -6.32 -5.93
CA HIS A 199 5.64 -6.75 -7.07
C HIS A 199 4.85 -6.75 -8.38
N SER A 200 3.59 -7.18 -8.39
CA SER A 200 2.74 -7.23 -9.60
C SER A 200 2.24 -5.87 -10.09
N MET A 201 2.61 -4.76 -9.43
CA MET A 201 2.27 -3.40 -9.86
C MET A 201 3.48 -2.45 -9.95
N THR A 202 4.69 -2.97 -9.77
CA THR A 202 5.95 -2.20 -9.79
C THR A 202 6.85 -2.65 -10.92
N ASP A 203 7.78 -1.77 -11.31
CA ASP A 203 8.80 -2.08 -12.32
C ASP A 203 10.06 -2.65 -11.68
N PHE A 204 10.37 -2.21 -10.46
CA PHE A 204 11.56 -2.59 -9.72
C PHE A 204 11.19 -2.93 -8.28
N PHE A 205 11.70 -4.04 -7.74
CA PHE A 205 11.37 -4.51 -6.40
C PHE A 205 12.60 -4.51 -5.48
N LEU A 206 12.57 -3.65 -4.47
CA LEU A 206 13.64 -3.44 -3.49
C LEU A 206 13.28 -4.12 -2.16
N LEU A 207 14.14 -5.06 -1.73
CA LEU A 207 14.03 -5.76 -0.46
C LEU A 207 15.03 -5.22 0.58
N LEU A 208 14.51 -4.64 1.66
CA LEU A 208 15.31 -4.21 2.81
C LEU A 208 15.54 -5.36 3.79
N MET A 209 16.80 -5.53 4.20
CA MET A 209 17.27 -6.54 5.14
C MET A 209 18.10 -5.93 6.28
N LEU A 210 18.16 -6.60 7.44
CA LEU A 210 18.98 -6.18 8.57
C LEU A 210 20.40 -6.77 8.51
N THR A 211 21.36 -6.10 9.15
CA THR A 211 22.78 -6.51 9.24
C THR A 211 23.03 -7.82 9.99
N GLY A 212 22.06 -8.33 10.78
CA GLY A 212 22.19 -9.49 11.68
C GLY A 212 21.75 -10.83 11.09
N ALA A 213 22.10 -11.11 9.83
CA ALA A 213 21.48 -12.17 9.02
C ALA A 213 22.01 -13.61 9.22
N GLY A 214 22.86 -13.88 10.22
CA GLY A 214 23.46 -15.22 10.42
C GLY A 214 22.43 -16.36 10.51
N ASP A 215 21.34 -16.14 11.24
CA ASP A 215 20.16 -17.05 11.32
C ASP A 215 18.96 -16.50 10.51
N GLY A 216 19.09 -15.32 9.91
CA GLY A 216 18.00 -14.57 9.27
C GLY A 216 17.52 -15.14 7.93
N LEU A 217 18.30 -16.04 7.32
CA LEU A 217 17.92 -16.73 6.08
C LEU A 217 16.67 -17.62 6.27
N GLN A 218 16.40 -18.09 7.50
CA GLN A 218 15.18 -18.83 7.84
C GLN A 218 13.91 -17.97 7.90
N GLY A 219 14.05 -16.66 8.09
CA GLY A 219 12.91 -15.74 8.24
C GLY A 219 12.39 -15.14 6.93
N ILE A 220 13.18 -15.23 5.85
CA ILE A 220 12.78 -14.71 4.55
C ILE A 220 12.14 -15.84 3.76
N LYS A 221 10.90 -15.65 3.33
CA LYS A 221 10.27 -16.58 2.40
C LYS A 221 11.11 -16.59 1.14
N ARG A 222 11.60 -17.77 0.74
CA ARG A 222 12.34 -18.00 -0.52
C ARG A 222 11.74 -17.23 -1.71
N GLY A 223 10.41 -17.20 -1.83
CA GLY A 223 9.72 -16.46 -2.89
C GLY A 223 9.91 -14.93 -2.88
N ILE A 224 10.13 -14.28 -1.73
CA ILE A 224 10.35 -12.81 -1.68
C ILE A 224 11.75 -12.46 -2.19
N MET A 225 12.75 -13.28 -1.89
CA MET A 225 14.10 -13.08 -2.43
C MET A 225 14.14 -13.27 -3.94
N GLU A 226 13.40 -14.25 -4.46
CA GLU A 226 13.30 -14.54 -5.90
C GLU A 226 12.66 -13.38 -6.69
N MET A 227 11.81 -12.57 -6.04
CA MET A 227 11.17 -11.39 -6.63
C MET A 227 12.03 -10.12 -6.56
N SER A 228 13.17 -10.12 -5.87
CA SER A 228 13.94 -8.92 -5.58
C SER A 228 14.91 -8.57 -6.71
N ASP A 229 14.79 -7.37 -7.26
CA ASP A 229 15.77 -6.82 -8.21
C ASP A 229 17.00 -6.23 -7.49
N LEU A 230 16.80 -5.76 -6.26
CA LEU A 230 17.87 -5.25 -5.39
C LEU A 230 17.59 -5.55 -3.92
N LEU A 231 18.56 -6.18 -3.27
CA LEU A 231 18.57 -6.42 -1.85
C LEU A 231 19.45 -5.36 -1.17
N VAL A 232 18.93 -4.68 -0.15
CA VAL A 232 19.67 -3.66 0.60
C VAL A 232 19.80 -4.07 2.05
N ILE A 233 21.04 -4.31 2.49
CA ILE A 233 21.40 -4.52 3.89
C ILE A 233 21.42 -3.15 4.57
N HIS A 234 20.32 -2.84 5.24
CA HIS A 234 20.09 -1.56 5.88
C HIS A 234 20.62 -1.53 7.32
N LYS A 235 20.78 -0.32 7.88
CA LYS A 235 21.44 -0.03 9.16
C LYS A 235 22.94 -0.39 9.15
N ALA A 236 23.59 -0.19 8.01
CA ALA A 236 25.03 -0.35 7.85
C ALA A 236 25.78 0.88 8.39
N ASP A 237 25.65 1.15 9.69
CA ASP A 237 26.21 2.31 10.40
C ASP A 237 26.96 1.89 11.67
N GLY A 238 27.91 2.72 12.11
CA GLY A 238 28.75 2.48 13.29
C GLY A 238 29.30 1.04 13.39
N ASN A 239 29.00 0.36 14.49
CA ASN A 239 29.48 -1.01 14.76
C ASN A 239 28.83 -2.09 13.86
N ASN A 240 27.81 -1.73 13.06
CA ASN A 240 27.12 -2.66 12.18
C ASN A 240 27.74 -2.76 10.79
N VAL A 241 28.63 -1.85 10.39
CA VAL A 241 29.24 -1.81 9.04
C VAL A 241 29.87 -3.16 8.67
N ALA A 242 30.71 -3.72 9.55
CA ALA A 242 31.37 -4.99 9.28
C ALA A 242 30.39 -6.17 9.10
N LYS A 243 29.33 -6.21 9.93
CA LYS A 243 28.27 -7.22 9.84
C LYS A 243 27.45 -7.05 8.56
N ALA A 244 27.18 -5.80 8.17
CA ALA A 244 26.46 -5.48 6.94
C ALA A 244 27.20 -5.96 5.70
N LEU A 245 28.52 -5.76 5.64
CA LEU A 245 29.37 -6.23 4.54
C LEU A 245 29.44 -7.76 4.47
N GLN A 246 29.50 -8.44 5.62
CA GLN A 246 29.42 -9.89 5.67
C GLN A 246 28.08 -10.40 5.14
N ALA A 247 26.97 -9.81 5.60
CA ALA A 247 25.63 -10.15 5.12
C ALA A 247 25.48 -9.87 3.62
N GLN A 248 25.98 -8.73 3.14
CA GLN A 248 25.97 -8.37 1.72
C GLN A 248 26.64 -9.45 0.88
N SER A 249 27.85 -9.89 1.26
CA SER A 249 28.58 -10.95 0.57
C SER A 249 27.81 -12.28 0.56
N LEU A 250 27.24 -12.66 1.71
CA LEU A 250 26.43 -13.87 1.84
C LEU A 250 25.22 -13.85 0.91
N TYR A 251 24.45 -12.75 0.93
CA TYR A 251 23.26 -12.61 0.10
C TYR A 251 23.61 -12.46 -1.38
N GLN A 252 24.71 -11.78 -1.72
CA GLN A 252 25.17 -11.69 -3.10
C GLN A 252 25.50 -13.09 -3.67
N GLY A 253 26.14 -13.95 -2.88
CA GLY A 253 26.38 -15.35 -3.24
C GLY A 253 25.09 -16.14 -3.39
N ALA A 254 24.13 -15.98 -2.47
CA ALA A 254 22.84 -16.66 -2.55
C ALA A 254 22.02 -16.23 -3.78
N LEU A 255 22.03 -14.94 -4.13
CA LEU A 255 21.32 -14.40 -5.29
C LEU A 255 21.81 -15.01 -6.62
N GLN A 256 23.10 -15.37 -6.70
CA GLN A 256 23.69 -16.02 -7.88
C GLN A 256 23.26 -17.48 -8.06
N LEU A 257 22.67 -18.11 -7.03
CA LEU A 257 22.17 -19.49 -7.11
C LEU A 257 20.78 -19.59 -7.71
N PHE A 258 20.06 -18.46 -7.83
CA PHE A 258 18.75 -18.44 -8.47
C PHE A 258 18.87 -18.49 -10.00
N PRO A 259 17.84 -19.00 -10.70
CA PRO A 259 17.80 -18.94 -12.14
C PRO A 259 17.89 -17.48 -12.62
N PRO A 260 18.41 -17.23 -13.84
CA PRO A 260 18.44 -15.90 -14.42
C PRO A 260 17.04 -15.25 -14.41
N SER A 261 16.98 -13.95 -14.08
CA SER A 261 15.72 -13.19 -14.15
C SER A 261 15.23 -13.14 -15.59
N PRO A 262 13.90 -13.21 -15.84
CA PRO A 262 13.33 -13.01 -17.18
C PRO A 262 13.71 -11.66 -17.82
N SER A 263 14.02 -10.66 -16.99
CA SER A 263 14.51 -9.34 -17.42
C SER A 263 15.94 -9.33 -17.95
N GLY A 264 16.70 -10.42 -17.75
CA GLY A 264 18.15 -10.45 -17.96
C GLY A 264 18.96 -9.73 -16.87
N TRP A 265 18.30 -9.09 -15.91
CA TRP A 265 18.95 -8.44 -14.77
C TRP A 265 19.56 -9.47 -13.82
N LYS A 266 20.70 -9.10 -13.22
CA LYS A 266 21.34 -9.88 -12.17
C LYS A 266 21.13 -9.15 -10.84
N PRO A 267 20.30 -9.70 -9.93
CA PRO A 267 20.05 -9.07 -8.65
C PRO A 267 21.35 -8.80 -7.87
N LEU A 268 21.41 -7.62 -7.27
CA LEU A 268 22.55 -7.16 -6.48
C LEU A 268 22.19 -7.08 -4.99
N ALA A 269 23.20 -7.23 -4.15
CA ALA A 269 23.13 -6.90 -2.73
C ALA A 269 23.99 -5.66 -2.45
N LEU A 270 23.40 -4.61 -1.88
CA LEU A 270 24.07 -3.38 -1.45
C LEU A 270 23.93 -3.16 0.05
N THR A 271 24.71 -2.23 0.60
CA THR A 271 24.57 -1.77 1.98
C THR A 271 24.12 -0.31 2.00
N ALA A 272 23.35 0.08 3.01
CA ALA A 272 22.95 1.47 3.20
C ALA A 272 22.70 1.81 4.67
N SER A 273 22.88 3.08 5.00
CA SER A 273 22.41 3.66 6.26
C SER A 273 21.58 4.90 6.00
N SER A 274 20.32 4.87 6.43
CA SER A 274 19.48 6.07 6.41
C SER A 274 19.90 7.11 7.45
N LEU A 275 20.55 6.68 8.53
CA LEU A 275 21.03 7.55 9.60
C LEU A 275 22.26 8.34 9.15
N GLU A 276 23.25 7.66 8.57
CA GLU A 276 24.48 8.27 8.06
C GLU A 276 24.33 8.78 6.61
N LYS A 277 23.18 8.50 5.97
CA LYS A 277 22.85 8.85 4.57
C LYS A 277 23.83 8.27 3.55
N THR A 278 24.35 7.07 3.82
CA THR A 278 25.29 6.36 2.96
C THR A 278 24.59 5.30 2.11
N GLY A 279 25.12 5.05 0.91
CA GLY A 279 24.62 4.04 -0.03
C GLY A 279 23.44 4.47 -0.92
N MET A 280 22.87 5.66 -0.71
CA MET A 280 21.72 6.16 -1.49
C MET A 280 22.05 6.36 -2.96
N ASP A 281 23.22 6.93 -3.27
CA ASP A 281 23.70 7.13 -4.65
C ASP A 281 23.84 5.80 -5.39
N ASN A 282 24.44 4.80 -4.74
CA ASN A 282 24.63 3.47 -5.32
C ASN A 282 23.29 2.79 -5.62
N ILE A 283 22.33 2.90 -4.69
CA ILE A 283 20.98 2.36 -4.88
C ILE A 283 20.29 3.05 -6.06
N TYR A 284 20.37 4.38 -6.14
CA TYR A 284 19.79 5.14 -7.24
C TYR A 284 20.41 4.74 -8.58
N GLN A 285 21.73 4.66 -8.64
CA GLN A 285 22.47 4.24 -9.84
C GLN A 285 22.07 2.83 -10.29
N THR A 286 21.96 1.87 -9.36
CA THR A 286 21.51 0.50 -9.67
C THR A 286 20.08 0.48 -10.22
N ILE A 287 19.18 1.31 -9.70
CA ILE A 287 17.83 1.45 -10.26
C ILE A 287 17.89 1.99 -11.68
N GLN A 288 18.73 3.00 -11.96
CA GLN A 288 18.88 3.54 -13.32
C GLN A 288 19.41 2.48 -14.29
N GLU A 289 20.43 1.71 -13.90
CA GLU A 289 21.00 0.62 -14.70
C GLU A 289 19.97 -0.47 -15.03
N TYR A 290 19.14 -0.85 -14.05
CA TYR A 290 18.03 -1.78 -14.29
C TYR A 290 17.04 -1.21 -15.31
N MET A 291 16.67 0.06 -15.13
CA MET A 291 15.68 0.71 -15.98
C MET A 291 16.19 0.91 -17.41
N GLU A 292 17.48 1.16 -17.60
CA GLU A 292 18.13 1.19 -18.91
C GLU A 292 18.09 -0.19 -19.56
N LEU A 293 18.60 -1.22 -18.87
CA LEU A 293 18.62 -2.60 -19.39
C LEU A 293 17.23 -3.08 -19.83
N THR A 294 16.23 -2.89 -18.96
CA THR A 294 14.88 -3.41 -19.19
C THR A 294 14.10 -2.63 -20.25
N LYS A 295 14.42 -1.35 -20.44
CA LYS A 295 13.87 -0.57 -21.57
C LYS A 295 14.52 -1.00 -22.88
N ASP A 296 15.84 -1.18 -22.89
CA ASP A 296 16.60 -1.54 -24.09
C ASP A 296 16.23 -2.92 -24.62
N ASN A 297 16.02 -3.90 -23.74
CA ASN A 297 15.60 -5.24 -24.12
C ASN A 297 14.07 -5.42 -24.25
N GLY A 298 13.29 -4.35 -24.05
CA GLY A 298 11.83 -4.34 -24.15
C GLY A 298 11.07 -4.97 -22.98
N PHE A 299 11.77 -5.54 -21.98
CA PHE A 299 11.15 -6.15 -20.81
C PHE A 299 10.24 -5.18 -20.05
N PHE A 300 10.65 -3.92 -19.89
CA PHE A 300 9.92 -2.91 -19.13
C PHE A 300 8.46 -2.72 -19.62
N ASN A 301 8.27 -2.59 -20.93
CA ASN A 301 6.95 -2.38 -21.51
C ASN A 301 6.13 -3.68 -21.51
N ASN A 302 6.78 -4.82 -21.78
CA ASN A 302 6.12 -6.14 -21.76
C ASN A 302 5.62 -6.47 -20.36
N GLN A 303 6.45 -6.27 -19.34
CA GLN A 303 6.11 -6.53 -17.95
C GLN A 303 4.89 -5.70 -17.51
N ARG A 304 4.84 -4.40 -17.87
CA ARG A 304 3.69 -3.54 -17.57
C ARG A 304 2.41 -3.95 -18.31
N ALA A 305 2.54 -4.44 -19.55
CA ALA A 305 1.42 -4.94 -20.32
C ALA A 305 0.85 -6.22 -19.68
N GLU A 306 1.72 -7.17 -19.30
CA GLU A 306 1.34 -8.39 -18.60
C GLU A 306 0.68 -8.11 -17.25
N GLN A 307 1.28 -7.20 -16.46
CA GLN A 307 0.66 -6.73 -15.23
C GLN A 307 -0.74 -6.16 -15.51
N SER A 308 -0.90 -5.35 -16.57
CA SER A 308 -2.21 -4.78 -16.91
C SER A 308 -3.26 -5.84 -17.28
N VAL A 309 -2.86 -6.91 -17.97
CA VAL A 309 -3.75 -8.05 -18.23
C VAL A 309 -4.08 -8.80 -16.94
N HIS A 310 -3.10 -9.04 -16.07
CA HIS A 310 -3.32 -9.67 -14.77
C HIS A 310 -4.34 -8.88 -13.95
N TRP A 311 -4.19 -7.57 -13.84
CA TRP A 311 -5.10 -6.71 -13.09
C TRP A 311 -6.49 -6.58 -13.72
N MET A 312 -6.61 -6.70 -15.04
CA MET A 312 -7.92 -6.83 -15.68
C MET A 312 -8.64 -8.10 -15.21
N ARG A 313 -7.94 -9.24 -15.12
CA ARG A 313 -8.51 -10.51 -14.63
C ARG A 313 -8.91 -10.41 -13.16
N GLU A 314 -8.04 -9.90 -12.30
CA GLU A 314 -8.37 -9.66 -10.88
C GLU A 314 -9.61 -8.76 -10.73
N SER A 315 -9.74 -7.72 -11.58
CA SER A 315 -10.92 -6.86 -11.56
C SER A 315 -12.20 -7.56 -12.01
N ILE A 316 -12.12 -8.56 -12.88
CA ILE A 316 -13.26 -9.39 -13.27
C ILE A 316 -13.69 -10.24 -12.06
N ASP A 317 -12.74 -10.91 -11.41
CA ASP A 317 -13.01 -11.77 -10.25
C ASP A 317 -13.63 -10.97 -9.09
N ASP A 318 -13.06 -9.79 -8.77
CA ASP A 318 -13.61 -8.87 -7.77
C ASP A 318 -15.04 -8.42 -8.13
N HIS A 319 -15.30 -8.15 -9.42
CA HIS A 319 -16.62 -7.72 -9.88
C HIS A 319 -17.65 -8.85 -9.80
N LEU A 320 -17.29 -10.06 -10.23
CA LEU A 320 -18.15 -11.25 -10.13
C LEU A 320 -18.50 -11.56 -8.68
N LEU A 321 -17.51 -11.56 -7.78
CA LEU A 321 -17.74 -11.73 -6.34
C LEU A 321 -18.67 -10.63 -5.79
N SER A 322 -18.45 -9.38 -6.18
CA SER A 322 -19.31 -8.27 -5.76
C SER A 322 -20.74 -8.42 -6.28
N CYS A 323 -20.94 -8.89 -7.52
CA CYS A 323 -22.26 -9.15 -8.08
C CYS A 323 -22.97 -10.28 -7.32
N PHE A 324 -22.25 -11.36 -7.01
CA PHE A 324 -22.78 -12.49 -6.25
C PHE A 324 -23.26 -12.08 -4.85
N TYR A 325 -22.41 -11.46 -4.04
CA TYR A 325 -22.77 -11.10 -2.66
C TYR A 325 -23.79 -9.95 -2.55
N ASN A 326 -23.93 -9.13 -3.60
CA ASN A 326 -24.95 -8.08 -3.65
C ASN A 326 -26.26 -8.53 -4.30
N ASN A 327 -26.32 -9.74 -4.88
CA ASN A 327 -27.57 -10.28 -5.39
C ASN A 327 -28.59 -10.42 -4.24
N PRO A 328 -29.81 -9.85 -4.34
CA PRO A 328 -30.80 -9.90 -3.27
C PRO A 328 -31.16 -11.32 -2.80
N LEU A 329 -31.23 -12.30 -3.71
CA LEU A 329 -31.54 -13.69 -3.38
C LEU A 329 -30.41 -14.33 -2.57
N VAL A 330 -29.17 -14.18 -3.03
CA VAL A 330 -27.97 -14.66 -2.32
C VAL A 330 -27.87 -13.98 -0.96
N LYS A 331 -28.00 -12.66 -0.89
CA LYS A 331 -27.87 -11.88 0.34
C LYS A 331 -28.89 -12.27 1.42
N ASN A 332 -30.12 -12.61 1.01
CA ASN A 332 -31.16 -13.07 1.94
C ASN A 332 -30.99 -14.54 2.36
N THR A 333 -30.42 -15.38 1.49
CA THR A 333 -30.29 -16.84 1.70
C THR A 333 -29.00 -17.21 2.42
N LEU A 334 -27.91 -16.47 2.20
CA LEU A 334 -26.56 -16.72 2.71
C LEU A 334 -26.52 -16.96 4.24
N PRO A 335 -27.14 -16.12 5.11
CA PRO A 335 -27.07 -16.35 6.56
C PRO A 335 -27.70 -17.68 7.01
N GLN A 336 -28.74 -18.15 6.29
CA GLN A 336 -29.41 -19.41 6.61
C GLN A 336 -28.54 -20.61 6.22
N VAL A 337 -27.88 -20.53 5.06
CA VAL A 337 -26.96 -21.56 4.57
C VAL A 337 -25.71 -21.64 5.44
N GLU A 338 -25.12 -20.49 5.82
CA GLU A 338 -23.97 -20.43 6.74
C GLU A 338 -24.30 -21.09 8.09
N LYS A 339 -25.49 -20.87 8.64
CA LYS A 339 -25.94 -21.51 9.87
C LYS A 339 -26.01 -23.03 9.73
N LYS A 340 -26.53 -23.56 8.62
CA LYS A 340 -26.57 -25.01 8.37
C LYS A 340 -25.18 -25.64 8.32
N VAL A 341 -24.20 -24.93 7.72
CA VAL A 341 -22.79 -25.36 7.69
C VAL A 341 -22.17 -25.36 9.08
N GLN A 342 -22.39 -24.31 9.87
CA GLN A 342 -21.90 -24.22 11.24
C GLN A 342 -22.47 -25.31 12.16
N GLU A 343 -23.72 -25.69 11.94
CA GLU A 343 -24.40 -26.78 12.66
C GLU A 343 -24.02 -28.18 12.13
N GLY A 344 -23.22 -28.27 11.06
CA GLY A 344 -22.81 -29.54 10.45
C GLY A 344 -23.92 -30.28 9.70
N THR A 345 -25.04 -29.60 9.40
CA THR A 345 -26.20 -30.19 8.69
C THR A 345 -26.10 -30.08 7.17
N LEU A 346 -25.16 -29.27 6.67
CA LEU A 346 -24.83 -29.11 5.25
C LEU A 346 -23.33 -28.96 5.11
N ASP A 347 -22.71 -29.65 4.16
CA ASP A 347 -21.27 -29.49 3.92
C ASP A 347 -20.95 -28.19 3.17
N SER A 348 -19.73 -27.68 3.35
CA SER A 348 -19.30 -26.38 2.80
C SER A 348 -19.31 -26.31 1.27
N PHE A 349 -19.05 -27.42 0.57
CA PHE A 349 -18.97 -27.43 -0.90
C PHE A 349 -20.36 -27.45 -1.53
N ARG A 350 -21.28 -28.23 -0.95
CA ARG A 350 -22.68 -28.24 -1.35
C ARG A 350 -23.38 -26.92 -1.03
N ALA A 351 -23.13 -26.36 0.16
CA ALA A 351 -23.61 -25.03 0.54
C ALA A 351 -23.19 -23.95 -0.47
N ALA A 352 -21.92 -23.96 -0.91
CA ALA A 352 -21.44 -23.03 -1.92
C ALA A 352 -22.13 -23.24 -3.27
N SER A 353 -22.31 -24.50 -3.70
CA SER A 353 -23.01 -24.82 -4.95
C SER A 353 -24.47 -24.37 -4.93
N GLU A 354 -25.20 -24.64 -3.85
CA GLU A 354 -26.60 -24.21 -3.66
C GLU A 354 -26.75 -22.68 -3.72
N LEU A 355 -25.77 -21.92 -3.22
CA LEU A 355 -25.79 -20.47 -3.32
C LEU A 355 -25.43 -19.96 -4.72
N LEU A 356 -24.51 -20.63 -5.43
CA LEU A 356 -24.14 -20.30 -6.80
C LEU A 356 -25.29 -20.53 -7.78
N ASP A 357 -26.11 -21.56 -7.57
CA ASP A 357 -27.29 -21.88 -8.38
C ASP A 357 -28.44 -20.84 -8.25
N LEU A 358 -28.31 -19.84 -7.36
CA LEU A 358 -29.27 -18.73 -7.21
C LEU A 358 -29.02 -17.57 -8.18
N LEU A 359 -27.90 -17.57 -8.91
CA LEU A 359 -27.57 -16.60 -9.95
C LEU A 359 -28.15 -17.02 -11.30
#